data_AF-A0A5C3K9H2-F1
#
_entry.id   AF-A0A5C3K9H2-F1
#
_cell.length_a   1.000
_cell.length_b   1.000
_cell.length_c   1.000
_cell.angle_alpha   90.00
_cell.angle_beta   90.00
_cell.angle_gamma   90.00
#
_symmetry.space_group_name_H-M   'P 1'
#
loop_
_entity.id
_entity.type
_entity.pdbx_description
1 polymer ?
#
loop_
_entity_poly.entity_id
_entity_poly.type
_entity_poly.pdbx_seq_one_letter_code
_entity_poly.pdbx_strand_id
1 'polypeptide(L)'
;MYAQVEIIQKLVQGKDIVACLPTGAGKTLTFWMPVLMAIQDGHEKGMTFVVTPLNLLGRQNEDQLNKAGIAAISVSAENATEETCKASLSG
;
A
#
# COMPACT_ATOMS: atom_id res chain seq x y z
N MET A 1 4.23 -0.46 -18.41
CA MET A 1 3.74 0.92 -18.16
C MET A 1 2.24 1.05 -18.40
N TYR A 2 1.71 0.74 -19.59
CA TYR A 2 0.27 0.87 -19.90
C TYR A 2 -0.65 0.15 -18.89
N ALA A 3 -0.34 -1.11 -18.54
CA ALA A 3 -1.16 -1.87 -17.59
C ALA A 3 -1.21 -1.25 -16.18
N GLN A 4 -0.09 -0.71 -15.67
CA GLN A 4 -0.06 -0.09 -14.34
C GLN A 4 -0.95 1.17 -14.29
N VAL A 5 -0.86 2.01 -15.33
CA VAL A 5 -1.68 3.24 -15.42
C VAL A 5 -3.16 2.89 -15.46
N GLU A 6 -3.56 1.90 -16.26
CA GLU A 6 -4.95 1.45 -16.35
C GLU A 6 -5.46 0.92 -15.00
N ILE A 7 -4.65 0.12 -14.31
CA ILE A 7 -4.95 -0.41 -12.97
C ILE A 7 -5.16 0.74 -11.99
N ILE A 8 -4.23 1.69 -11.93
CA ILE A 8 -4.29 2.83 -11.00
C ILE A 8 -5.52 3.68 -11.29
N GLN A 9 -5.81 3.96 -12.57
CA GLN A 9 -7.00 4.72 -12.97
C GLN A 9 -8.30 4.04 -12.53
N LYS A 10 -8.39 2.71 -12.62
CA LYS A 10 -9.55 1.96 -12.13
C LYS A 10 -9.63 2.02 -10.59
N LEU A 11 -8.51 1.88 -9.89
CA LEU A 11 -8.46 1.94 -8.42
C LEU A 11 -8.90 3.32 -7.89
N VAL A 12 -8.40 4.43 -8.46
CA VAL A 12 -8.79 5.79 -8.02
C VAL A 12 -10.25 6.13 -8.36
N GLN A 13 -10.86 5.42 -9.32
CA GLN A 13 -12.29 5.49 -9.62
C GLN A 13 -13.14 4.63 -8.66
N GLY A 14 -12.54 3.98 -7.66
CA GLY A 14 -13.24 3.11 -6.72
C GLY A 14 -13.72 1.80 -7.33
N LYS A 15 -13.09 1.33 -8.41
CA LYS A 15 -13.46 0.06 -9.07
C LYS A 15 -12.65 -1.11 -8.51
N ASP A 16 -13.35 -2.21 -8.26
CA ASP A 16 -12.73 -3.50 -7.97
C ASP A 16 -12.05 -4.07 -9.20
N ILE A 17 -10.86 -4.63 -9.03
CA ILE A 17 -10.05 -5.17 -10.13
C ILE A 17 -9.34 -6.46 -9.75
N VAL A 18 -9.19 -7.34 -10.73
CA VAL A 18 -8.23 -8.46 -10.69
C VAL A 18 -7.21 -8.21 -11.77
N ALA A 19 -5.95 -7.98 -11.37
CA ALA A 19 -4.86 -7.69 -12.28
C ALA A 19 -3.83 -8.84 -12.27
N CYS A 20 -3.51 -9.35 -13.45
CA CYS A 20 -2.45 -10.35 -13.63
C CYS A 20 -1.26 -9.71 -14.34
N LEU A 21 -0.13 -9.59 -13.66
CA LEU A 21 1.11 -9.07 -14.22
C LEU A 21 2.26 -10.04 -13.97
N PRO A 22 3.21 -10.18 -14.91
CA PRO A 22 4.38 -11.00 -14.69
C PRO A 22 5.26 -10.43 -13.57
N THR A 23 6.06 -11.30 -12.94
CA THR A 23 7.09 -10.86 -11.99
C THR A 23 8.04 -9.85 -12.65
N GLY A 24 8.46 -8.83 -11.90
CA GLY A 24 9.28 -7.74 -12.43
C GLY A 24 8.52 -6.63 -13.15
N ALA A 25 7.23 -6.81 -13.47
CA ALA A 25 6.41 -5.77 -14.13
C ALA A 25 6.00 -4.59 -13.22
N GLY A 26 6.54 -4.51 -12.00
CA GLY A 26 6.26 -3.41 -11.07
C GLY A 26 4.85 -3.41 -10.49
N LYS A 27 4.23 -4.59 -10.30
CA LYS A 27 2.88 -4.69 -9.69
C LYS A 27 2.80 -4.05 -8.30
N THR A 28 3.89 -4.02 -7.54
CA THR A 28 3.90 -3.42 -6.19
C THR A 28 3.56 -1.93 -6.24
N LEU A 29 4.01 -1.22 -7.29
CA LEU A 29 3.74 0.21 -7.46
C LEU A 29 2.24 0.51 -7.56
N THR A 30 1.44 -0.40 -8.13
CA THR A 30 0.00 -0.17 -8.28
C THR A 30 -0.75 -0.18 -6.95
N PHE A 31 -0.16 -0.73 -5.87
CA PHE A 31 -0.73 -0.64 -4.53
C PHE A 31 -0.51 0.73 -3.89
N TRP A 32 0.65 1.37 -4.14
CA TRP A 32 1.05 2.60 -3.46
C TRP A 32 0.60 3.87 -4.18
N MET A 33 0.46 3.82 -5.49
CA MET A 33 0.06 5.00 -6.27
C MET A 33 -1.24 5.65 -5.80
N PRO A 34 -2.31 4.91 -5.43
CA PRO A 34 -3.51 5.52 -4.87
C PRO A 34 -3.26 6.36 -3.60
N VAL A 35 -2.44 5.88 -2.65
CA VAL A 35 -2.14 6.64 -1.41
C VAL A 35 -1.25 7.85 -1.71
N LEU A 36 -0.28 7.72 -2.61
CA LEU A 36 0.57 8.84 -3.02
C LEU A 36 -0.21 9.94 -3.72
N MET A 37 -1.16 9.57 -4.59
CA MET A 37 -2.05 10.52 -5.24
C MET A 37 -2.96 11.22 -4.22
N ALA A 38 -3.52 10.48 -3.26
CA ALA A 38 -4.33 11.06 -2.19
C ALA A 38 -3.53 12.08 -1.35
N ILE A 39 -2.29 11.75 -0.96
CA ILE A 39 -1.40 12.67 -0.24
C ILE A 39 -1.11 13.92 -1.09
N GLN A 40 -0.80 13.75 -2.37
CA GLN A 40 -0.51 14.84 -3.30
C GLN A 40 -1.71 15.79 -3.49
N ASP A 41 -2.92 15.25 -3.50
CA ASP A 41 -4.18 15.99 -3.65
C ASP A 41 -4.63 16.67 -2.34
N GLY A 42 -3.82 16.58 -1.27
CA GLY A 42 -4.09 17.22 0.02
C GLY A 42 -5.10 16.47 0.89
N HIS A 43 -5.36 15.19 0.60
CA HIS A 43 -6.24 14.38 1.45
C HIS A 43 -5.50 14.04 2.75
N GLU A 44 -6.00 14.55 3.88
CA GLU A 44 -5.40 14.33 5.20
C GLU A 44 -5.53 12.88 5.71
N LYS A 45 -6.33 12.03 5.05
CA LYS A 45 -6.64 10.65 5.50
C LYS A 45 -6.71 9.67 4.33
N GLY A 46 -5.55 9.26 3.82
CA GLY A 46 -5.43 8.17 2.86
C GLY A 46 -4.74 6.96 3.49
N MET A 47 -5.43 5.83 3.66
CA MET A 47 -4.83 4.58 4.13
C MET A 47 -5.03 3.47 3.11
N THR A 48 -3.98 2.70 2.85
CA THR A 48 -4.02 1.52 1.98
C THR A 48 -3.66 0.28 2.76
N PHE A 49 -4.49 -0.76 2.66
CA PHE A 49 -4.21 -2.06 3.23
C PHE A 49 -3.69 -3.01 2.15
N VAL A 50 -2.52 -3.61 2.39
CA VAL A 50 -1.95 -4.64 1.51
C VAL A 50 -1.80 -5.93 2.29
N VAL A 51 -2.62 -6.93 1.92
CA VAL A 51 -2.52 -8.26 2.49
C VAL A 51 -1.44 -9.04 1.75
N THR A 52 -0.45 -9.53 2.49
CA THR A 52 0.63 -10.35 1.93
C THR A 52 0.58 -11.77 2.50
N PRO A 53 0.98 -12.78 1.73
CA PRO A 53 0.98 -14.17 2.21
C PRO A 53 2.12 -14.47 3.19
N LEU A 54 3.16 -13.61 3.26
CA LEU A 54 4.36 -13.85 4.06
C LEU A 54 4.68 -12.61 4.90
N ASN A 55 4.89 -12.80 6.21
CA ASN A 55 5.32 -11.74 7.13
C ASN A 55 6.59 -11.01 6.64
N LEU A 56 7.51 -11.74 6.01
CA LEU A 56 8.74 -11.16 5.44
C LEU A 56 8.43 -10.13 4.34
N LEU A 57 7.43 -10.39 3.49
CA LEU A 57 7.02 -9.43 2.45
C LEU A 57 6.40 -8.18 3.05
N GLY A 58 5.59 -8.33 4.11
CA GLY A 58 5.04 -7.21 4.88
C GLY A 58 6.14 -6.31 5.43
N ARG A 59 7.12 -6.88 6.13
CA ARG A 59 8.28 -6.15 6.69
C ARG A 59 9.11 -5.47 5.59
N GLN A 60 9.33 -6.14 4.46
CA GLN A 60 10.05 -5.54 3.32
C GLN A 60 9.31 -4.33 2.73
N ASN A 61 7.98 -4.39 2.64
CA ASN A 61 7.18 -3.25 2.17
C ASN A 61 7.21 -2.09 3.16
N GLU A 62 7.06 -2.39 4.46
CA GLU A 62 7.19 -1.39 5.54
C GLU A 62 8.54 -0.68 5.48
N ASP A 63 9.65 -1.42 5.40
CA ASP A 63 11.00 -0.85 5.29
C ASP A 63 11.17 0.04 4.05
N GLN A 64 10.61 -0.37 2.90
CA GLN A 64 10.69 0.40 1.66
C GLN A 64 9.91 1.72 1.75
N LEU A 65 8.70 1.69 2.30
CA LEU A 65 7.86 2.87 2.47
C LEU A 65 8.45 3.84 3.49
N ASN A 66 8.91 3.34 4.64
CA ASN A 66 9.54 4.15 5.67
C ASN A 66 10.84 4.82 5.16
N LYS A 67 11.65 4.11 4.34
CA LYS A 67 12.83 4.71 3.67
C LYS A 67 12.47 5.81 2.67
N ALA A 68 11.27 5.74 2.09
CA ALA A 68 10.74 6.77 1.20
C ALA A 68 10.02 7.91 1.95
N GLY A 69 10.01 7.89 3.29
CA GLY A 69 9.33 8.90 4.11
C GLY A 69 7.81 8.73 4.18
N ILE A 70 7.30 7.57 3.78
CA ILE A 70 5.87 7.23 3.81
C ILE A 70 5.62 6.36 5.03
N ALA A 71 4.75 6.80 5.94
CA ALA A 71 4.41 6.04 7.13
C ALA A 71 3.79 4.69 6.75
N ALA A 72 4.39 3.59 7.23
CA ALA A 72 3.89 2.24 7.02
C ALA A 72 4.18 1.36 8.24
N ILE A 73 3.30 0.39 8.49
CA ILE A 73 3.41 -0.58 9.57
C ILE A 73 3.02 -1.96 9.03
N SER A 74 3.86 -2.98 9.27
CA SER A 74 3.51 -4.37 8.99
C SER A 74 2.81 -5.00 10.21
N VAL A 75 1.60 -5.52 9.99
CA VAL A 75 0.83 -6.23 11.01
C VAL A 75 0.89 -7.75 10.76
N SER A 76 1.11 -8.50 11.83
CA SER A 76 1.17 -9.97 11.86
C SER A 76 0.55 -10.48 13.15
N ALA A 77 0.42 -11.80 13.30
CA ALA A 77 -0.10 -12.40 14.52
C ALA A 77 0.71 -12.02 15.79
N GLU A 78 2.00 -11.70 15.65
CA GLU A 78 2.89 -11.36 16.76
C GLU A 78 2.63 -9.95 17.35
N ASN A 79 2.14 -9.01 16.53
CA ASN A 79 1.97 -7.61 16.90
C ASN A 79 0.55 -7.09 16.61
N ALA A 80 -0.44 -7.97 16.50
CA ALA A 80 -1.84 -7.60 16.32
C ALA A 80 -2.45 -7.08 17.64
N THR A 81 -2.02 -5.90 18.07
CA THR A 81 -2.44 -5.25 19.33
C THR A 81 -3.13 -3.92 19.07
N GLU A 82 -3.84 -3.42 20.09
CA GLU A 82 -4.47 -2.09 20.02
C GLU A 82 -3.43 -0.98 19.85
N GLU A 83 -2.23 -1.14 20.41
CA GLU A 83 -1.13 -0.19 20.26
C GLU A 83 -0.68 -0.08 18.80
N THR A 84 -0.49 -1.20 18.11
CA THR A 84 -0.13 -1.22 16.69
C THR A 84 -1.24 -0.63 15.82
N CYS A 85 -2.51 -0.86 16.18
CA CYS A 85 -3.65 -0.25 15.50
C CYS A 85 -3.71 1.28 15.70
N LYS A 86 -3.37 1.78 16.90
CA LYS A 86 -3.29 3.23 17.15
C LYS A 86 -2.14 3.86 16.37
N ALA A 87 -0.99 3.20 16.33
CA ALA A 87 0.18 3.68 15.60
C ALA A 87 -0.08 3.79 14.08
N SER A 88 -0.91 2.91 13.50
CA SER A 88 -1.26 2.99 12.07
C SER A 88 -2.25 4.11 11.75
N LEU A 89 -2.93 4.69 12.75
CA LEU A 89 -3.90 5.78 12.59
C LEU A 89 -3.33 7.16 12.90
N SER A 90 -2.12 7.23 13.47
CA SER A 90 -1.46 8.49 13.85
C SER A 90 -0.57 9.10 12.77
N GLY A 91 -0.42 8.42 11.62
CA GLY A 91 0.37 8.86 10.47
C GLY A 91 -0.42 9.67 9.46
#